data_AF-A0A2E3UWC0-F1
#
_entry.id   AF-A0A2E3UWC0-F1
#
_cell.length_a   1.000
_cell.length_b   1.000
_cell.length_c   1.000
_cell.angle_alpha   90.00
_cell.angle_beta   90.00
_cell.angle_gamma   90.00
#
_symmetry.space_group_name_H-M   'P 1'
#
loop_
_entity.id
_entity.type
_entity.pdbx_description
1 polymer ?
#
loop_
_entity_poly.entity_id
_entity_poly.type
_entity_poly.pdbx_seq_one_letter_code
_entity_poly.pdbx_strand_id
1 'polypeptide(L)'
;MREVYPANANFPNVISVAASGPEDEKPSWSNYGRAKVDLASPGLNILSTLPNDSYGNLSGTSMATPLVSGIAALLLSQAIEEGRSITPSEVKAILQSTGEPTEIETACQCRVSAFNALLNVTDNQLTMVPFAATLEEQEQGTLSAIGGQEPYTFKSSNEDIISITEDGLFEAKSLGQTEIYLEDALGSSQSSDRFFVGFPEKSGAECPLENPVFCEILCSYDPTLPWC
;
A
#
# COMPACT_ATOMS: atom_id res chain seq x y z
N MET A 1 -6.85 10.90 10.96
CA MET A 1 -7.51 9.75 10.31
C MET A 1 -8.38 9.08 11.36
N ARG A 2 -9.60 8.67 11.04
CA ARG A 2 -10.42 7.90 11.99
C ARG A 2 -10.04 6.42 11.87
N GLU A 3 -9.87 5.73 12.99
CA GLU A 3 -9.66 4.29 12.96
C GLU A 3 -10.88 3.57 12.35
N VAL A 4 -10.63 2.67 11.38
CA VAL A 4 -11.68 1.91 10.68
C VAL A 4 -11.24 0.46 10.54
N TYR A 5 -11.75 -0.38 11.41
CA TYR A 5 -11.52 -1.82 11.37
C TYR A 5 -12.47 -2.50 10.37
N PRO A 6 -12.02 -3.53 9.64
CA PRO A 6 -10.69 -4.16 9.72
C PRO A 6 -9.62 -3.50 8.81
N ALA A 7 -9.95 -2.44 8.07
CA ALA A 7 -9.06 -1.86 7.06
C ALA A 7 -7.72 -1.39 7.65
N ASN A 8 -7.73 -0.67 8.78
CA ASN A 8 -6.52 -0.14 9.39
C ASN A 8 -5.80 -1.13 10.35
N ALA A 9 -6.17 -2.42 10.36
CA ALA A 9 -5.60 -3.43 11.26
C ALA A 9 -4.19 -3.93 10.85
N ASN A 10 -3.66 -3.45 9.72
CA ASN A 10 -2.32 -3.75 9.20
C ASN A 10 -1.99 -5.24 9.05
N PHE A 11 -3.00 -6.07 8.71
CA PHE A 11 -2.74 -7.47 8.41
C PHE A 11 -2.03 -7.61 7.05
N PRO A 12 -0.99 -8.45 6.93
CA PRO A 12 -0.25 -8.63 5.67
C PRO A 12 -1.11 -9.07 4.48
N ASN A 13 -2.22 -9.74 4.74
CA ASN A 13 -3.16 -10.25 3.74
C ASN A 13 -4.39 -9.34 3.51
N VAL A 14 -4.41 -8.14 4.10
CA VAL A 14 -5.45 -7.14 3.87
C VAL A 14 -4.92 -6.06 2.92
N ILE A 15 -5.78 -5.69 1.96
CA ILE A 15 -5.55 -4.58 1.05
C ILE A 15 -6.57 -3.50 1.39
N SER A 16 -6.09 -2.39 1.94
CA SER A 16 -6.89 -1.23 2.30
C SER A 16 -7.00 -0.25 1.15
N VAL A 17 -8.24 0.04 0.77
CA VAL A 17 -8.54 0.74 -0.49
C VAL A 17 -9.19 2.10 -0.21
N ALA A 18 -8.53 3.18 -0.64
CA ALA A 18 -9.15 4.50 -0.77
C ALA A 18 -9.97 4.58 -2.07
N ALA A 19 -10.92 5.51 -2.11
CA ALA A 19 -11.63 5.84 -3.33
C ALA A 19 -10.94 6.98 -4.09
N SER A 20 -10.94 6.88 -5.42
CA SER A 20 -10.61 7.97 -6.33
C SER A 20 -11.85 8.41 -7.14
N GLY A 21 -11.84 9.66 -7.58
CA GLY A 21 -12.73 10.18 -8.60
C GLY A 21 -12.18 10.01 -10.02
N PRO A 22 -12.90 10.49 -11.04
CA PRO A 22 -12.51 10.37 -12.44
C PRO A 22 -11.28 11.21 -12.83
N GLU A 23 -10.90 12.22 -12.04
CA GLU A 23 -9.72 13.07 -12.26
C GLU A 23 -8.57 12.66 -11.30
N ASP A 24 -8.59 11.41 -10.82
CA ASP A 24 -7.70 10.89 -9.77
C ASP A 24 -7.70 11.70 -8.46
N GLU A 25 -8.75 12.50 -8.25
CA GLU A 25 -8.94 13.25 -7.03
C GLU A 25 -9.46 12.35 -5.90
N LYS A 26 -9.05 12.64 -4.67
CA LYS A 26 -9.60 11.96 -3.49
C LYS A 26 -10.97 12.56 -3.14
N PRO A 27 -12.09 11.82 -3.21
CA PRO A 27 -13.38 12.31 -2.73
C PRO A 27 -13.30 12.69 -1.24
N SER A 28 -14.02 13.74 -0.82
CA SER A 28 -13.93 14.28 0.55
C SER A 28 -14.30 13.28 1.64
N TRP A 29 -15.13 12.29 1.32
CA TRP A 29 -15.58 11.22 2.20
C TRP A 29 -14.62 10.02 2.23
N SER A 30 -13.62 9.94 1.36
CA SER A 30 -12.65 8.85 1.38
C SER A 30 -11.61 9.08 2.46
N ASN A 31 -11.47 8.10 3.35
CA ASN A 31 -10.32 8.02 4.23
C ASN A 31 -9.04 7.77 3.43
N TYR A 32 -7.91 8.16 4.04
CA TYR A 32 -6.58 8.13 3.48
C TYR A 32 -5.56 8.07 4.61
N GLY A 33 -4.34 7.68 4.26
CA GLY A 33 -3.12 7.88 5.02
C GLY A 33 -2.09 6.82 4.67
N ARG A 34 -0.87 7.30 4.46
CA ARG A 34 0.27 6.53 3.93
C ARG A 34 0.61 5.29 4.75
N ALA A 35 0.32 5.32 6.05
CA ALA A 35 0.62 4.23 6.96
C ALA A 35 -0.44 3.13 7.06
N LYS A 36 -1.68 3.39 6.61
CA LYS A 36 -2.83 2.50 6.89
C LYS A 36 -3.71 2.21 5.68
N VAL A 37 -3.49 2.89 4.56
CA VAL A 37 -4.23 2.69 3.32
C VAL A 37 -3.24 2.34 2.23
N ASP A 38 -3.44 1.20 1.57
CA ASP A 38 -2.43 0.61 0.69
C ASP A 38 -2.40 1.26 -0.69
N LEU A 39 -3.58 1.49 -1.28
CA LEU A 39 -3.75 2.04 -2.62
C LEU A 39 -5.15 2.64 -2.82
N ALA A 40 -5.34 3.37 -3.91
CA ALA A 40 -6.62 3.94 -4.33
C ALA A 40 -7.26 3.14 -5.47
N SER A 41 -8.58 3.24 -5.61
CA SER A 41 -9.33 2.68 -6.73
C SER A 41 -10.58 3.51 -7.04
N PRO A 42 -11.07 3.56 -8.29
CA PRO A 42 -12.29 4.28 -8.65
C PRO A 42 -13.47 3.96 -7.73
N GLY A 43 -13.98 4.98 -7.04
CA GLY A 43 -15.07 4.83 -6.08
C GLY A 43 -16.13 5.92 -6.14
N LEU A 44 -16.00 6.91 -7.02
CA LEU A 44 -17.00 7.97 -7.24
C LEU A 44 -17.85 7.66 -8.48
N ASN A 45 -19.18 7.69 -8.33
CA ASN A 45 -20.15 7.48 -9.41
C ASN A 45 -19.92 6.18 -10.22
N ILE A 46 -19.70 5.08 -9.51
CA ILE A 46 -19.46 3.77 -10.11
C ILE A 46 -20.78 3.11 -10.46
N LEU A 47 -20.99 2.85 -11.75
CA LEU A 47 -22.14 2.11 -12.26
C LEU A 47 -22.02 0.63 -11.87
N SER A 48 -23.04 0.09 -11.22
CA SER A 48 -23.08 -1.34 -10.90
C SER A 48 -24.52 -1.88 -10.89
N THR A 49 -24.64 -3.19 -10.71
CA THR A 49 -25.91 -3.90 -10.61
C THR A 49 -26.60 -3.60 -9.28
N LEU A 50 -27.90 -3.39 -9.33
CA LEU A 50 -28.80 -3.22 -8.20
C LEU A 50 -29.88 -4.32 -8.24
N PRO A 51 -30.59 -4.57 -7.11
CA PRO A 51 -31.73 -5.47 -7.10
C PRO A 51 -32.79 -5.11 -8.15
N ASN A 52 -33.63 -6.09 -8.50
CA ASN A 52 -34.75 -5.92 -9.44
C ASN A 52 -34.33 -5.55 -10.87
N ASP A 53 -33.30 -6.24 -11.40
CA ASP A 53 -32.83 -6.09 -12.79
C ASP A 53 -32.52 -4.62 -13.16
N SER A 54 -31.85 -3.92 -12.24
CA SER A 54 -31.58 -2.50 -12.40
C SER A 54 -30.09 -2.19 -12.25
N TYR A 55 -29.71 -1.01 -12.73
CA TYR A 55 -28.35 -0.48 -12.61
C TYR A 55 -28.41 0.91 -12.02
N GLY A 56 -27.38 1.28 -11.28
CA GLY A 56 -27.26 2.63 -10.74
C GLY A 56 -25.83 2.99 -10.40
N ASN A 57 -25.59 4.29 -10.29
CA ASN A 57 -24.31 4.84 -9.87
C ASN A 57 -24.32 4.99 -8.36
N LEU A 58 -23.33 4.39 -7.69
CA LEU A 58 -23.09 4.57 -6.27
C LEU A 58 -21.67 5.12 -6.04
N SER A 59 -21.47 5.76 -4.90
CA SER A 59 -20.17 6.30 -4.51
C SER A 59 -19.79 5.79 -3.13
N GLY A 60 -18.54 5.36 -2.98
CA GLY A 60 -18.00 4.90 -1.71
C GLY A 60 -16.70 4.11 -1.88
N THR A 61 -15.94 3.97 -0.79
CA THR A 61 -14.85 2.99 -0.72
C THR A 61 -15.39 1.56 -0.86
N SER A 62 -16.67 1.34 -0.55
CA SER A 62 -17.41 0.12 -0.87
C SER A 62 -17.53 -0.17 -2.37
N MET A 63 -17.40 0.83 -3.24
CA MET A 63 -17.38 0.66 -4.70
C MET A 63 -15.95 0.50 -5.22
N ALA A 64 -14.98 1.16 -4.57
CA ALA A 64 -13.55 1.01 -4.87
C ALA A 64 -13.02 -0.40 -4.53
N THR A 65 -13.39 -0.93 -3.36
CA THR A 65 -12.95 -2.24 -2.85
C THR A 65 -13.22 -3.40 -3.81
N PRO A 66 -14.46 -3.62 -4.31
CA PRO A 66 -14.74 -4.76 -5.20
C PRO A 66 -14.01 -4.69 -6.54
N LEU A 67 -13.64 -3.50 -7.02
CA LEU A 67 -12.81 -3.36 -8.21
C LEU A 67 -11.41 -3.93 -7.97
N VAL A 68 -10.79 -3.60 -6.83
CA VAL A 68 -9.50 -4.18 -6.41
C VAL A 68 -9.62 -5.69 -6.18
N SER A 69 -10.71 -6.16 -5.55
CA SER A 69 -10.95 -7.60 -5.37
C SER A 69 -11.08 -8.35 -6.70
N GLY A 70 -11.75 -7.75 -7.69
CA GLY A 70 -11.87 -8.32 -9.04
C GLY A 70 -10.52 -8.40 -9.75
N ILE A 71 -9.68 -7.37 -9.62
CA ILE A 71 -8.33 -7.37 -10.19
C ILE A 71 -7.47 -8.43 -9.48
N ALA A 72 -7.51 -8.52 -8.15
CA ALA A 72 -6.79 -9.56 -7.41
C ALA A 72 -7.18 -10.98 -7.88
N ALA A 73 -8.47 -11.23 -8.10
CA ALA A 73 -8.96 -12.51 -8.64
C ALA A 73 -8.44 -12.77 -10.07
N LEU A 74 -8.38 -11.73 -10.92
CA LEU A 74 -7.81 -11.81 -12.26
C LEU A 74 -6.31 -12.17 -12.22
N LEU A 75 -5.53 -11.53 -11.34
CA LEU A 75 -4.11 -11.82 -11.19
C LEU A 75 -3.86 -13.26 -10.72
N LEU A 76 -4.65 -13.74 -9.76
CA LEU A 76 -4.58 -15.13 -9.30
C LEU A 76 -4.91 -16.11 -10.42
N SER A 77 -5.94 -15.83 -11.23
CA SER A 77 -6.30 -16.65 -12.38
C SER A 77 -5.18 -16.70 -13.41
N GLN A 78 -4.56 -15.55 -13.72
CA GLN A 78 -3.44 -15.51 -14.65
C GLN A 78 -2.22 -16.26 -14.11
N ALA A 79 -1.89 -16.08 -12.83
CA ALA A 79 -0.75 -16.78 -12.22
C ALA A 79 -0.90 -18.30 -12.31
N ILE A 80 -2.11 -18.82 -12.07
CA ILE A 80 -2.43 -20.25 -12.21
C ILE A 80 -2.24 -20.72 -13.65
N GLU A 81 -2.69 -19.95 -14.65
CA GLU A 81 -2.51 -20.27 -16.07
C GLU A 81 -1.02 -20.34 -16.45
N GLU A 82 -0.21 -19.45 -15.89
CA GLU A 82 1.26 -19.43 -16.05
C GLU A 82 1.97 -20.51 -15.19
N GLY A 83 1.24 -21.40 -14.52
CA GLY A 83 1.81 -22.48 -13.70
C GLY A 83 2.47 -21.99 -12.40
N ARG A 84 2.13 -20.79 -11.93
CA ARG A 84 2.64 -20.20 -10.69
C ARG A 84 1.56 -20.13 -9.61
N SER A 85 1.99 -20.01 -8.37
CA SER A 85 1.13 -19.74 -7.22
C SER A 85 1.64 -18.49 -6.54
N ILE A 86 0.82 -17.43 -6.51
CA ILE A 86 1.17 -16.17 -5.84
C ILE A 86 0.40 -16.02 -4.52
N THR A 87 1.05 -15.47 -3.50
CA THR A 87 0.48 -15.25 -2.17
C THR A 87 -0.35 -13.95 -2.09
N PRO A 88 -1.23 -13.76 -1.09
CA PRO A 88 -1.96 -12.51 -0.92
C PRO A 88 -1.06 -11.28 -0.74
N SER A 89 0.07 -11.43 -0.05
CA SER A 89 1.07 -10.37 0.12
C SER A 89 1.77 -10.02 -1.20
N GLU A 90 2.03 -11.01 -2.05
CA GLU A 90 2.54 -10.78 -3.41
C GLU A 90 1.53 -10.06 -4.28
N VAL A 91 0.25 -10.47 -4.25
CA VAL A 91 -0.83 -9.76 -4.96
C VAL A 91 -0.88 -8.29 -4.53
N LYS A 92 -0.82 -8.02 -3.22
CA LYS A 92 -0.77 -6.65 -2.68
C LYS A 92 0.43 -5.88 -3.25
N ALA A 93 1.62 -6.46 -3.21
CA ALA A 93 2.83 -5.84 -3.73
C ALA A 93 2.79 -5.56 -5.24
N ILE A 94 2.26 -6.49 -6.04
CA ILE A 94 2.05 -6.29 -7.48
C ILE A 94 1.10 -5.11 -7.70
N LEU A 95 -0.03 -5.07 -7.00
CA LEU A 95 -1.01 -3.98 -7.16
C LEU A 95 -0.44 -2.61 -6.76
N GLN A 96 0.42 -2.55 -5.74
CA GLN A 96 1.07 -1.31 -5.32
C GLN A 96 2.19 -0.87 -6.26
N SER A 97 3.05 -1.80 -6.71
CA SER A 97 4.19 -1.50 -7.58
C SER A 97 3.80 -1.12 -9.01
N THR A 98 2.63 -1.58 -9.47
CA THR A 98 2.13 -1.35 -10.84
C THR A 98 1.02 -0.30 -10.93
N GLY A 99 0.61 0.25 -9.79
CA GLY A 99 -0.41 1.29 -9.73
C GLY A 99 0.02 2.57 -10.45
N GLU A 100 -0.95 3.30 -10.99
CA GLU A 100 -0.71 4.60 -11.60
C GLU A 100 -0.55 5.67 -10.52
N PRO A 101 0.44 6.58 -10.61
CA PRO A 101 0.66 7.62 -9.61
C PRO A 101 -0.55 8.55 -9.42
N THR A 102 -0.81 8.95 -8.17
CA THR A 102 -1.85 9.91 -7.79
C THR A 102 -1.42 10.78 -6.61
N GLU A 103 -2.16 11.86 -6.35
CA GLU A 103 -1.97 12.68 -5.14
C GLU A 103 -2.72 12.13 -3.90
N ILE A 104 -3.37 10.97 -4.01
CA ILE A 104 -4.10 10.36 -2.90
C ILE A 104 -3.09 9.77 -1.92
N GLU A 105 -3.10 10.25 -0.68
CA GLU A 105 -2.17 9.84 0.39
C GLU A 105 -2.41 8.39 0.86
N THR A 106 -2.01 7.42 0.04
CA THR A 106 -1.94 5.98 0.33
C THR A 106 -0.47 5.54 0.38
N ALA A 107 -0.19 4.29 0.77
CA ALA A 107 1.17 3.78 0.94
C ALA A 107 1.99 3.87 -0.35
N CYS A 108 1.42 3.48 -1.48
CA CYS A 108 2.04 3.62 -2.81
C CYS A 108 1.75 4.97 -3.50
N GLN A 109 0.93 5.83 -2.88
CA GLN A 109 0.32 7.00 -3.54
C GLN A 109 -0.23 6.70 -4.94
N CYS A 110 -0.81 5.52 -5.14
CA CYS A 110 -1.15 5.02 -6.46
C CYS A 110 -2.62 4.63 -6.55
N ARG A 111 -3.18 4.66 -7.77
CA ARG A 111 -4.46 4.06 -8.13
C ARG A 111 -4.22 2.74 -8.85
N VAL A 112 -5.01 1.72 -8.53
CA VAL A 112 -4.87 0.38 -9.13
C VAL A 112 -4.89 0.40 -10.67
N SER A 113 -3.98 -0.34 -11.29
CA SER A 113 -3.92 -0.54 -12.75
C SER A 113 -4.03 -2.03 -13.09
N ALA A 114 -5.19 -2.45 -13.60
CA ALA A 114 -5.42 -3.85 -13.98
C ALA A 114 -4.47 -4.30 -15.10
N PHE A 115 -4.19 -3.40 -16.06
CA PHE A 115 -3.34 -3.69 -17.21
C PHE A 115 -1.88 -3.91 -16.79
N ASN A 116 -1.28 -2.96 -16.05
CA ASN A 116 0.11 -3.07 -15.61
C ASN A 116 0.29 -4.26 -14.65
N ALA A 117 -0.67 -4.48 -13.74
CA ALA A 117 -0.63 -5.62 -12.83
C ALA A 117 -0.68 -6.96 -13.57
N LEU A 118 -1.52 -7.08 -14.60
CA LEU A 118 -1.61 -8.30 -15.41
C LEU A 118 -0.34 -8.53 -16.22
N LEU A 119 0.24 -7.48 -16.81
CA LEU A 119 1.54 -7.57 -17.50
C LEU A 119 2.65 -8.00 -16.54
N ASN A 120 2.72 -7.43 -15.34
CA ASN A 120 3.70 -7.83 -14.34
C ASN A 120 3.62 -9.32 -14.01
N VAL A 121 2.40 -9.85 -13.82
CA VAL A 121 2.21 -11.29 -13.65
C VAL A 121 2.65 -12.03 -14.91
N THR A 122 2.13 -11.68 -16.09
CA THR A 122 2.34 -12.42 -17.35
C THR A 122 3.83 -12.49 -17.74
N ASP A 123 4.54 -11.38 -17.63
CA ASP A 123 5.96 -11.27 -18.00
C ASP A 123 6.90 -11.73 -16.87
N ASN A 124 6.34 -12.19 -15.75
CA ASN A 124 7.08 -12.61 -14.56
C ASN A 124 8.07 -11.53 -14.08
N GLN A 125 7.59 -10.28 -14.02
CA GLN A 125 8.42 -9.13 -13.67
C GLN A 125 8.82 -9.16 -12.19
N LEU A 126 10.06 -8.73 -11.94
CA LEU A 126 10.63 -8.62 -10.60
C LEU A 126 9.78 -7.68 -9.73
N THR A 127 9.31 -8.18 -8.59
CA THR A 127 8.46 -7.45 -7.65
C THR A 127 8.89 -7.73 -6.21
N MET A 128 9.19 -6.67 -5.46
CA MET A 128 9.54 -6.70 -4.04
C MET A 128 8.28 -6.88 -3.17
N VAL A 129 8.39 -7.68 -2.11
CA VAL A 129 7.31 -7.98 -1.18
C VAL A 129 7.80 -7.84 0.27
N PRO A 130 7.22 -6.92 1.08
CA PRO A 130 6.26 -5.88 0.69
C PRO A 130 6.88 -4.78 -0.19
N PHE A 131 6.05 -4.13 -1.01
CA PHE A 131 6.49 -3.01 -1.85
C PHE A 131 6.52 -1.67 -1.11
N ALA A 132 5.68 -1.51 -0.09
CA ALA A 132 5.66 -0.37 0.82
C ALA A 132 5.23 -0.86 2.21
N ALA A 133 5.77 -0.28 3.27
CA ALA A 133 5.44 -0.68 4.63
C ALA A 133 5.50 0.51 5.59
N THR A 134 4.74 0.42 6.68
CA THR A 134 4.93 1.25 7.87
C THR A 134 5.19 0.33 9.04
N LEU A 135 6.34 0.53 9.66
CA LEU A 135 6.95 -0.32 10.66
C LEU A 135 7.03 0.44 11.98
N GLU A 136 6.97 -0.27 13.09
CA GLU A 136 7.30 0.26 14.40
C GLU A 136 8.83 0.30 14.59
N GLU A 137 9.29 1.18 15.49
CA GLU A 137 10.71 1.19 15.87
C GLU A 137 11.07 -0.17 16.50
N GLN A 138 12.22 -0.72 16.12
CA GLN A 138 12.71 -2.06 16.50
C GLN A 138 11.89 -3.23 15.91
N GLU A 139 10.96 -2.97 14.98
CA GLU A 139 10.27 -4.02 14.25
C GLU A 139 11.24 -4.76 13.31
N GLN A 140 11.12 -6.08 13.29
CA GLN A 140 11.90 -6.97 12.44
C GLN A 140 10.98 -7.74 11.51
N GLY A 141 11.45 -7.99 10.29
CA GLY A 141 10.70 -8.76 9.31
C GLY A 141 11.58 -9.26 8.18
N THR A 142 10.91 -9.85 7.18
CA THR A 142 11.56 -10.41 6.00
C THR A 142 11.04 -9.72 4.76
N LEU A 143 11.95 -9.22 3.94
CA LEU A 143 11.70 -8.92 2.54
C LEU A 143 11.78 -10.21 1.73
N SER A 144 10.96 -10.27 0.70
CA SER A 144 11.00 -11.31 -0.31
C SER A 144 10.80 -10.66 -1.67
N ALA A 145 11.00 -11.43 -2.74
CA ALA A 145 10.72 -10.98 -4.09
C ALA A 145 10.10 -12.12 -4.90
N ILE A 146 9.35 -11.75 -5.93
CA ILE A 146 8.81 -12.66 -6.93
C ILE A 146 9.14 -12.16 -8.33
N GLY A 147 9.15 -13.08 -9.29
CA GLY A 147 9.54 -12.76 -10.67
C GLY A 147 11.03 -12.48 -10.81
N GLY A 148 11.48 -12.19 -12.04
CA GLY A 148 12.91 -12.08 -12.33
C GLY A 148 13.67 -13.39 -12.11
N GLN A 149 14.96 -13.29 -11.77
CA GLN A 149 15.83 -14.45 -11.57
C GLN A 149 16.57 -14.42 -10.22
N GLU A 150 16.40 -15.48 -9.41
CA GLU A 150 17.16 -15.70 -8.18
C GLU A 150 18.67 -15.89 -8.42
N PRO A 151 19.55 -15.54 -7.44
CA PRO A 151 19.23 -14.95 -6.13
C PRO A 151 18.87 -13.46 -6.18
N TYR A 152 18.11 -13.01 -5.17
CA TYR A 152 17.77 -11.62 -4.96
C TYR A 152 18.72 -10.98 -3.94
N THR A 153 19.00 -9.69 -4.13
CA THR A 153 19.76 -8.89 -3.17
C THR A 153 18.98 -7.63 -2.80
N PHE A 154 19.00 -7.29 -1.51
CA PHE A 154 18.28 -6.14 -0.97
C PHE A 154 19.26 -5.14 -0.35
N LYS A 155 19.01 -3.85 -0.56
CA LYS A 155 19.80 -2.76 0.03
C LYS A 155 18.88 -1.62 0.47
N SER A 156 19.15 -1.06 1.64
CA SER A 156 18.46 0.14 2.11
C SER A 156 19.16 1.39 1.57
N SER A 157 18.40 2.43 1.23
CA SER A 157 18.96 3.75 0.93
C SER A 157 19.53 4.43 2.17
N ASN A 158 19.05 4.05 3.36
CA ASN A 158 19.53 4.56 4.64
C ASN A 158 19.54 3.46 5.72
N GLU A 159 20.72 2.91 5.99
CA GLU A 159 20.93 1.85 7.00
C GLU A 159 20.77 2.30 8.45
N ASP A 160 20.76 3.62 8.71
CA ASP A 160 20.48 4.17 10.03
C ASP A 160 18.97 4.07 10.38
N ILE A 161 18.10 4.07 9.36
CA ILE A 161 16.64 3.96 9.50
C ILE A 161 16.22 2.49 9.42
N ILE A 162 16.61 1.79 8.36
CA ILE A 162 16.35 0.35 8.21
C ILE A 162 17.64 -0.31 7.75
N SER A 163 18.17 -1.25 8.55
CA SER A 163 19.26 -2.12 8.10
C SER A 163 18.71 -3.41 7.53
N ILE A 164 19.30 -3.87 6.43
CA ILE A 164 18.85 -5.05 5.69
C ILE A 164 20.07 -5.96 5.47
N THR A 165 19.89 -7.24 5.75
CA THR A 165 20.88 -8.28 5.41
C THR A 165 20.71 -8.72 3.96
N GLU A 166 21.75 -9.34 3.37
CA GLU A 166 21.67 -9.83 1.98
C GLU A 166 20.52 -10.85 1.79
N ASP A 167 20.16 -11.60 2.83
CA ASP A 167 19.07 -12.58 2.84
C ASP A 167 17.67 -11.95 3.00
N GLY A 168 17.57 -10.62 3.06
CA GLY A 168 16.30 -9.89 3.14
C GLY A 168 15.74 -9.71 4.55
N LEU A 169 16.45 -10.12 5.61
CA LEU A 169 16.05 -9.77 6.98
C LEU A 169 16.29 -8.29 7.22
N PHE A 170 15.27 -7.57 7.69
CA PHE A 170 15.38 -6.16 8.02
C PHE A 170 15.10 -5.89 9.50
N GLU A 171 15.69 -4.81 9.99
CA GLU A 171 15.44 -4.24 11.32
C GLU A 171 15.21 -2.73 11.18
N ALA A 172 14.04 -2.27 11.64
CA ALA A 172 13.70 -0.86 11.73
C ALA A 172 14.40 -0.24 12.95
N LYS A 173 15.41 0.61 12.73
CA LYS A 173 16.29 1.12 13.78
C LYS A 173 15.88 2.46 14.34
N SER A 174 15.49 3.39 13.48
CA SER A 174 15.20 4.77 13.88
C SER A 174 14.06 5.36 13.08
N LEU A 175 13.38 6.34 13.67
CA LEU A 175 12.25 7.03 13.05
C LEU A 175 12.68 7.73 11.77
N GLY A 176 11.89 7.54 10.70
CA GLY A 176 12.16 8.18 9.42
C GLY A 176 11.53 7.46 8.24
N GLN A 177 11.97 7.83 7.05
CA GLN A 177 11.58 7.20 5.80
C GLN A 177 12.82 6.77 5.02
N THR A 178 12.75 5.61 4.39
CA THR A 178 13.80 5.10 3.50
C THR A 178 13.19 4.35 2.33
N GLU A 179 14.01 4.09 1.33
CA GLU A 179 13.68 3.28 0.16
C GLU A 179 14.54 2.05 0.18
N ILE A 180 14.01 0.96 -0.35
CA ILE A 180 14.69 -0.31 -0.46
C ILE A 180 14.90 -0.59 -1.94
N TYR A 181 16.09 -1.04 -2.29
CA TYR A 181 16.45 -1.48 -3.62
C TYR A 181 16.54 -3.00 -3.64
N LEU A 182 15.88 -3.60 -4.62
CA LEU A 182 15.95 -5.01 -4.96
C LEU A 182 16.70 -5.15 -6.28
N GLU A 183 17.65 -6.07 -6.36
CA GLU A 183 18.34 -6.47 -7.59
C GLU A 183 18.33 -7.99 -7.72
N ASP A 184 18.06 -8.48 -8.93
CA ASP A 184 18.06 -9.91 -9.27
C ASP A 184 19.40 -10.36 -9.86
N ALA A 185 19.55 -11.66 -10.11
CA ALA A 185 20.80 -12.24 -10.61
C ALA A 185 21.18 -11.79 -12.03
N LEU A 186 20.22 -11.25 -12.79
CA LEU A 186 20.43 -10.73 -14.15
C LEU A 186 20.70 -9.21 -14.16
N GLY A 187 20.72 -8.56 -12.99
CA GLY A 187 20.91 -7.13 -12.84
C GLY A 187 19.63 -6.30 -13.10
N SER A 188 18.47 -6.94 -13.13
CA SER A 188 17.18 -6.23 -13.09
C SER A 188 16.98 -5.66 -11.70
N SER A 189 16.63 -4.39 -11.61
CA SER A 189 16.47 -3.71 -10.32
C SER A 189 15.09 -3.09 -10.17
N GLN A 190 14.55 -3.11 -8.96
CA GLN A 190 13.33 -2.41 -8.57
C GLN A 190 13.57 -1.63 -7.28
N SER A 191 13.08 -0.39 -7.21
CA SER A 191 12.97 0.35 -5.95
C SER A 191 11.59 0.14 -5.35
N SER A 192 11.52 -0.01 -4.04
CA SER A 192 10.27 0.12 -3.29
C SER A 192 9.71 1.54 -3.39
N ASP A 193 8.47 1.73 -2.94
CA ASP A 193 8.05 3.06 -2.46
C ASP A 193 8.64 3.28 -1.06
N ARG A 194 8.08 4.22 -0.31
CA ARG A 194 8.54 4.59 1.02
C ARG A 194 8.26 3.51 2.04
N PHE A 195 9.32 3.12 2.73
CA PHE A 195 9.25 2.43 4.01
C PHE A 195 9.32 3.47 5.12
N PHE A 196 8.29 3.52 5.95
CA PHE A 196 8.22 4.41 7.10
C PHE A 196 8.53 3.61 8.37
N VAL A 197 9.42 4.14 9.21
CA VAL A 197 9.63 3.68 10.58
C VAL A 197 9.04 4.72 11.51
N GLY A 198 8.03 4.31 12.27
CA GLY A 198 7.13 5.20 13.00
C GLY A 198 6.00 5.74 12.12
N PHE A 199 5.06 6.43 12.77
CA PHE A 199 3.97 7.07 12.04
C PHE A 199 4.49 8.33 11.34
N PRO A 200 4.15 8.56 10.06
CA PRO A 200 4.48 9.82 9.41
C PRO A 200 3.81 10.95 10.19
N GLU A 201 4.61 11.76 10.88
CA GLU A 201 4.14 12.96 11.55
C GLU A 201 3.38 13.81 10.52
N LYS A 202 2.13 14.16 10.85
CA LYS A 202 1.46 15.20 10.08
C LYS A 202 2.30 16.46 10.16
N SER A 203 2.52 17.10 9.02
CA SER A 203 3.05 18.46 8.97
C SER A 203 2.05 19.42 9.64
N GLY A 204 2.18 19.60 10.95
CA GLY A 204 1.35 20.49 11.75
C GLY A 204 1.81 20.40 13.20
N ALA A 205 2.53 21.45 13.63
CA ALA A 205 3.03 21.79 14.98
C ALA A 205 3.04 20.70 16.08
N GLU A 206 4.15 20.59 16.82
CA GLU A 206 4.27 19.72 18.00
C GLU A 206 3.05 19.83 18.92
N CYS A 207 2.42 18.68 19.18
CA CYS A 207 1.34 18.59 20.14
C CYS A 207 1.85 19.03 21.52
N PRO A 208 1.16 19.96 22.21
CA PRO A 208 1.62 20.51 23.49
C PRO A 208 1.50 19.52 24.66
N LEU A 209 1.07 18.28 24.42
CA LEU A 209 0.96 17.24 25.44
C LEU A 209 2.14 16.28 25.30
N GLU A 210 2.86 16.04 26.39
CA GLU A 210 3.98 15.08 26.47
C GLU A 210 3.59 13.62 26.17
N ASN A 211 2.31 13.34 25.93
CA ASN A 211 1.81 12.00 25.62
C ASN A 211 1.24 11.94 24.18
N PRO A 212 1.95 11.29 23.24
CA PRO A 212 1.55 11.24 21.83
C PRO A 212 0.22 10.50 21.60
N VAL A 213 -0.09 9.49 22.41
CA VAL A 213 -1.36 8.72 22.31
C VAL A 213 -2.55 9.63 22.64
N PHE A 214 -2.39 10.55 23.59
CA PHE A 214 -3.45 11.46 23.96
C PHE A 214 -3.70 12.52 22.88
N CYS A 215 -2.64 12.95 22.19
CA CYS A 215 -2.73 13.86 21.04
C CYS A 215 -3.53 13.23 19.90
N GLU A 216 -3.27 11.97 19.57
CA GLU A 216 -4.02 11.24 18.54
C GLU A 216 -5.50 11.07 18.89
N ILE A 217 -5.80 10.76 20.16
CA ILE A 217 -7.19 10.68 20.65
C ILE A 217 -7.88 12.03 20.47
N LEU A 218 -7.23 13.14 20.81
CA LEU A 218 -7.80 14.48 20.62
C LEU A 218 -7.97 14.83 19.14
N CYS A 219 -7.04 14.46 18.26
CA CYS A 219 -7.17 14.62 16.82
C CYS A 219 -8.31 13.78 16.22
N SER A 220 -8.62 12.64 16.83
CA SER A 220 -9.76 11.80 16.43
C SER A 220 -11.10 12.44 16.80
N TYR A 221 -11.12 13.28 17.83
CA TYR A 221 -12.30 13.98 18.33
C TYR A 221 -12.50 15.35 17.67
N ASP A 222 -11.41 16.11 17.49
CA ASP A 222 -11.38 17.39 16.80
C ASP A 222 -10.21 17.44 15.80
N PRO A 223 -10.48 17.19 14.50
CA PRO A 223 -9.46 17.20 13.47
C PRO A 223 -9.02 18.62 13.05
N THR A 224 -9.57 19.67 13.67
CA THR A 224 -9.20 21.07 13.37
C THR A 224 -8.12 21.62 14.32
N LEU A 225 -7.68 20.82 15.29
CA LEU A 225 -6.66 21.21 16.24
C LEU A 225 -5.31 21.46 15.53
N PRO A 226 -4.49 22.43 15.99
CA PRO A 226 -3.29 22.88 15.26
C PRO A 226 -2.18 21.84 15.09
N TRP A 227 -2.17 20.81 15.93
CA TRP A 227 -1.22 19.68 15.91
C TRP A 227 -1.79 18.41 15.27
N CYS A 228 -3.02 18.53 14.76
CA CYS A 228 -3.74 17.55 13.97
C CYS A 228 -3.77 18.01 12.51
#